data_AF-A0A1Y4RS42-F1
#
_entry.id   AF-A0A1Y4RS42-F1
#
_cell.length_a   1.000
_cell.length_b   1.000
_cell.length_c   1.000
_cell.angle_alpha   90.00
_cell.angle_beta   90.00
_cell.angle_gamma   90.00
#
_symmetry.space_group_name_H-M   'P 1'
#
loop_
_entity.id
_entity.type
_entity.pdbx_description
1 polymer ?
#
loop_
_entity_poly.entity_id
_entity_poly.type
_entity_poly.pdbx_seq_one_letter_code
_entity_poly.pdbx_strand_id
1 'polypeptide(L)' 'MNQIKEKCLPSVIGDSFNDVGMICRFRGYAMTAASEEVKKYAANSFDSVADCIDCLRSFPD' A
#
# COMPACT_ATOMS: atom_id res chain seq x y z
N MET A 1 15.04 7.97 -28.23
CA MET A 1 13.84 8.05 -27.37
C MET A 1 14.21 7.50 -26.01
N ASN A 2 14.39 8.35 -24.99
CA ASN A 2 14.58 7.89 -23.61
C ASN A 2 13.22 7.43 -23.10
N GLN A 3 13.00 6.12 -23.03
CA GLN A 3 11.89 5.56 -22.26
C GLN A 3 12.21 5.82 -20.78
N ILE A 4 11.63 6.88 -20.23
CA ILE A 4 11.51 6.99 -18.78
C ILE A 4 10.55 5.86 -18.41
N LYS A 5 11.08 4.71 -17.98
CA LYS A 5 10.25 3.71 -17.30
C LYS A 5 9.70 4.43 -16.08
N GLU A 6 8.40 4.68 -16.05
CA GLU A 6 7.76 5.14 -14.82
C GLU A 6 8.20 4.19 -13.71
N LYS A 7 8.78 4.76 -12.65
CA LYS A 7 9.23 3.95 -11.53
C LYS A 7 7.98 3.37 -10.89
N CYS A 8 7.67 2.12 -11.20
CA CYS A 8 6.68 1.35 -10.48
C CYS A 8 7.15 1.31 -9.02
N LEU A 9 6.54 2.15 -8.18
CA LEU A 9 6.82 2.13 -6.75
C LEU A 9 6.26 0.82 -6.19
N PRO A 10 6.99 0.14 -5.29
CA PRO A 10 6.48 -1.09 -4.71
C PRO A 10 5.24 -0.80 -3.87
N SER A 11 4.14 -1.52 -4.14
CA SER A 11 2.96 -1.49 -3.28
C SER A 11 3.27 -2.22 -1.98
N VAL A 12 3.17 -1.50 -0.86
CA VAL A 12 3.35 -2.04 0.48
C VAL A 12 1.97 -2.23 1.11
N ILE A 13 1.75 -3.42 1.68
CA ILE A 13 0.56 -3.75 2.45
C ILE A 13 1.05 -4.34 3.77
N GLY A 14 0.58 -3.79 4.89
CA GLY A 14 0.98 -4.25 6.22
C GLY A 14 -0.19 -4.37 7.19
N ASP A 15 0.04 -5.05 8.29
CA ASP A 15 -0.95 -5.26 9.35
C ASP A 15 -0.37 -5.03 10.75
N SER A 16 0.95 -4.84 10.84
CA SER A 16 1.70 -4.82 12.09
C SER A 16 2.66 -3.64 12.16
N PHE A 17 3.16 -3.36 13.37
CA PHE A 17 3.93 -2.15 13.64
C PHE A 17 5.26 -2.08 12.87
N ASN A 18 5.90 -3.22 12.59
CA ASN A 18 7.11 -3.31 11.76
C ASN A 18 6.87 -2.83 10.33
N ASP A 19 5.63 -2.83 9.84
CA ASP A 19 5.31 -2.39 8.49
C ASP A 19 5.20 -0.87 8.38
N VAL A 20 5.00 -0.15 9.49
CA VAL A 20 4.75 1.31 9.53
C VAL A 20 5.83 2.09 8.78
N GLY A 21 7.09 1.70 8.92
CA GLY A 21 8.20 2.35 8.22
C GLY A 21 8.07 2.27 6.69
N MET A 22 7.69 1.09 6.19
CA MET A 22 7.50 0.85 4.76
C MET A 22 6.20 1.49 4.27
N ILE A 23 5.12 1.41 5.04
CA ILE A 23 3.84 2.07 4.74
C ILE A 23 4.04 3.59 4.60
N CYS A 24 4.74 4.23 5.54
CA CYS A 24 5.06 5.66 5.44
C CYS A 24 5.91 5.98 4.20
N ARG A 25 6.94 5.17 3.94
CA ARG A 25 7.92 5.44 2.89
C ARG A 25 7.36 5.33 1.48
N PHE A 26 6.41 4.42 1.28
CA PHE A 26 5.83 4.09 -0.03
C PHE A 26 4.35 4.47 -0.16
N ARG A 27 3.79 5.18 0.83
CA ARG A 27 2.35 5.49 0.91
C ARG A 27 1.49 4.22 0.77
N GLY A 28 1.90 3.18 1.50
CA GLY A 28 1.30 1.85 1.47
C GLY A 28 -0.08 1.79 2.12
N TYR A 29 -0.61 0.59 2.19
CA TYR A 29 -1.96 0.28 2.68
C TYR A 29 -1.89 -0.57 3.94
N ALA A 30 -2.99 -0.59 4.69
CA ALA A 30 -3.14 -1.41 5.89
C ALA A 30 -4.25 -2.45 5.73
N MET A 31 -4.20 -3.52 6.52
CA MET A 31 -5.37 -4.39 6.73
C MET A 31 -6.35 -3.73 7.72
N THR A 32 -7.66 -3.91 7.54
CA THR A 32 -8.68 -3.36 8.45
C THR A 32 -8.51 -3.86 9.88
N ALA A 33 -8.06 -5.12 10.03
CA ALA A 33 -7.74 -5.77 11.30
C ALA A 33 -6.45 -5.25 11.98
N ALA A 34 -5.64 -4.44 11.29
CA ALA A 34 -4.46 -3.84 11.86
C ALA A 34 -4.81 -2.86 12.98
N SER A 35 -3.84 -2.58 13.86
CA SER A 35 -4.03 -1.59 14.92
C SER A 35 -4.28 -0.19 14.33
N GLU A 36 -4.96 0.67 15.09
CA GLU A 36 -5.19 2.07 14.70
C GLU A 36 -3.87 2.83 14.44
N GLU A 37 -2.81 2.44 15.14
CA GLU A 37 -1.46 3.00 14.94
C GLU A 37 -0.92 2.71 13.55
N VAL A 38 -1.14 1.50 13.00
CA VAL A 38 -0.72 1.14 11.64
C VAL A 38 -1.59 1.87 10.61
N LYS A 39 -2.92 1.86 10.80
CA LYS A 39 -3.89 2.48 9.88
C LYS A 39 -3.70 3.99 9.75
N LYS A 40 -3.28 4.67 10.81
CA LYS A 40 -2.98 6.11 10.81
C LYS A 40 -1.98 6.53 9.73
N TYR A 41 -1.03 5.66 9.38
CA TYR A 41 0.01 5.95 8.39
C TYR A 41 -0.32 5.45 6.99
N ALA A 42 -1.33 4.59 6.87
CA ALA A 42 -1.73 4.00 5.60
C ALA A 42 -2.56 4.97 4.76
N ALA A 43 -2.43 4.86 3.43
CA ALA A 43 -3.25 5.64 2.49
C ALA A 43 -4.71 5.17 2.50
N ASN A 44 -4.95 3.88 2.67
CA ASN A 44 -6.26 3.28 2.84
C ASN A 44 -6.13 1.93 3.56
N SER A 45 -7.26 1.38 4.03
CA SER A 45 -7.33 0.06 4.65
C SER A 45 -8.26 -0.87 3.89
N PHE A 46 -7.90 -2.16 3.82
CA PHE A 46 -8.66 -3.20 3.12
C PHE A 46 -8.90 -4.42 4.02
N ASP A 47 -10.02 -5.11 3.79
CA ASP A 47 -10.38 -6.31 4.55
C ASP A 47 -9.53 -7.52 4.14
N SER A 48 -9.05 -7.54 2.90
CA SER A 48 -8.14 -8.55 2.39
C SER A 48 -7.05 -7.98 1.49
N VAL A 49 -5.98 -8.76 1.31
CA VAL A 49 -4.93 -8.46 0.33
C VAL A 49 -5.50 -8.49 -1.10
N ALA A 50 -6.51 -9.32 -1.38
CA ALA A 50 -7.13 -9.41 -2.69
C ALA A 50 -7.81 -8.08 -3.08
N ASP A 51 -8.59 -7.49 -2.16
CA ASP A 51 -9.24 -6.19 -2.38
C ASP A 51 -8.22 -5.08 -2.66
N CYS A 52 -7.07 -5.13 -1.99
CA CYS A 52 -5.98 -4.20 -2.23
C CYS A 52 -5.37 -4.37 -3.63
N ILE A 53 -5.15 -5.61 -4.09
CA ILE A 53 -4.63 -5.89 -5.42
C ILE A 53 -5.61 -5.45 -6.51
N ASP A 54 -6.91 -5.70 -6.33
CA ASP A 54 -7.94 -5.29 -7.30
C ASP A 54 -8.05 -3.76 -7.37
N CYS A 55 -7.90 -3.06 -6.25
CA CYS A 55 -7.77 -1.61 -6.22
C CYS A 55 -6.56 -1.12 -7.02
N LEU A 56 -5.39 -1.74 -6.82
CA LEU A 56 -4.15 -1.39 -7.54
C LEU A 56 -4.26 -1.61 -9.05
N ARG A 57 -4.93 -2.68 -9.49
CA ARG A 57 -5.15 -3.00 -10.90
C ARG A 57 -6.17 -2.10 -11.59
N SER A 58 -7.01 -1.41 -10.82
CA SER A 58 -8.02 -0.49 -11.35
C SER A 58 -7.44 0.88 -11.73
N PHE A 59 -6.17 1.15 -11.40
CA PHE A 59 -5.44 2.31 -11.89
C PHE A 59 -4.76 1.93 -13.21
N PRO A 60 -5.12 2.53 -14.36
CA PRO A 60 -4.40 2.30 -15.60
C PRO A 60 -2.97 2.81 -15.48
N ASP A 61 -2.02 2.01 -15.98
CA ASP A 61 -0.61 2.39 -16.18
C ASP A 61 -0.46 3.71 -16.95
#